data_AF-A0A0F9EAJ0-F1
#
_entry.id   AF-A0A0F9EAJ0-F1
#
_cell.length_a   1.000
_cell.length_b   1.000
_cell.length_c   1.000
_cell.angle_alpha   90.00
_cell.angle_beta   90.00
_cell.angle_gamma   90.00
#
_symmetry.space_group_name_H-M   'P 1'
#
loop_
_entity.id
_entity.type
_entity.pdbx_description
1 polymer ?
#
loop_
_entity_poly.entity_id
_entity_poly.type
_entity_poly.pdbx_seq_one_letter_code
_entity_poly.pdbx_strand_id
1 'polypeptide(L)'
;MTFTGDFETGDLGDFYPNGIPPTVTSALSRAGTYAMKVSMDPGGTRSEVSGVGLTNMGEEYWYGFSIFLPEGFVVNNDWERLAQWHGYPDKNIGETWRNPVMALNSDEGIWSVTVRWDSKKNTFESGERVYDGTKLFEFGPYETGVWTDWVFHVKWSYESDGLLEVWKNGVK
;
A
#
# COMPACT_ATOMS: atom_id res chain seq x y z
N MET A 1 -3.14 19.20 0.07
CA MET A 1 -2.71 19.10 1.49
C MET A 1 -1.72 17.95 1.55
N THR A 2 -0.59 18.13 2.22
CA THR A 2 0.44 17.07 2.35
C THR A 2 0.34 16.49 3.75
N PHE A 3 0.01 15.19 3.84
CA PHE A 3 0.11 14.45 5.09
C PHE A 3 1.55 13.93 5.23
N THR A 4 2.11 14.03 6.44
CA THR A 4 3.44 13.50 6.78
C THR A 4 3.32 12.71 8.08
N GLY A 5 3.77 11.45 8.05
CA GLY A 5 3.94 10.64 9.26
C GLY A 5 5.41 10.28 9.40
N ASP A 6 6.18 11.18 10.03
CA ASP A 6 7.62 11.01 10.28
C ASP A 6 7.91 10.27 11.59
N PHE A 7 6.89 10.08 12.44
CA PHE A 7 6.95 9.39 13.74
C PHE A 7 7.84 10.07 14.80
N GLU A 8 8.25 11.33 14.58
CA GLU A 8 9.19 12.01 15.49
C GLU A 8 8.59 12.38 16.85
N THR A 9 7.27 12.25 17.01
CA THR A 9 6.56 12.30 18.30
C THR A 9 6.78 11.04 19.14
N GLY A 10 7.35 9.97 18.58
CA GLY A 10 7.51 8.68 19.24
C GLY A 10 6.22 7.85 19.27
N ASP A 11 5.20 8.25 18.50
CA ASP A 11 3.92 7.55 18.36
C ASP A 11 3.43 7.55 16.89
N LEU A 12 2.29 6.91 16.64
CA LEU A 12 1.74 6.78 15.29
C LEU A 12 1.13 8.11 14.76
N GLY A 13 1.08 9.17 15.56
CA GLY A 13 0.42 10.42 15.20
C GLY A 13 -1.02 10.22 14.75
N ASP A 14 -1.36 10.76 13.58
CA ASP A 14 -2.71 10.69 13.01
C ASP A 14 -3.01 9.39 12.23
N PHE A 15 -2.08 8.43 12.20
CA PHE A 15 -2.35 7.14 11.60
C PHE A 15 -3.34 6.32 12.42
N TYR A 16 -4.31 5.70 11.74
CA TYR A 16 -5.31 4.84 12.39
C TYR A 16 -4.93 3.35 12.25
N PRO A 17 -4.65 2.63 13.34
CA PRO A 17 -4.31 1.21 13.28
C PRO A 17 -5.47 0.33 12.81
N ASN A 18 -5.15 -0.72 12.05
CA ASN A 18 -6.09 -1.76 11.64
C ASN A 18 -5.44 -3.15 11.79
N GLY A 19 -6.10 -4.05 12.52
CA GLY A 19 -5.53 -5.33 12.91
C GLY A 19 -4.62 -5.21 14.14
N ILE A 20 -3.51 -5.95 14.15
CA ILE A 20 -2.48 -5.86 15.19
C ILE A 20 -1.81 -4.49 15.08
N PRO A 21 -1.89 -3.60 16.09
CA PRO A 21 -1.38 -2.25 15.97
C PRO A 21 0.15 -2.23 15.77
N PRO A 22 0.66 -1.54 14.75
CA PRO A 22 2.09 -1.26 14.64
C PRO A 22 2.60 -0.46 15.84
N THR A 23 3.91 -0.49 16.06
CA THR A 23 4.58 0.26 17.13
C THR A 23 5.55 1.27 16.53
N VAL A 24 6.02 2.23 17.32
CA VAL A 24 7.09 3.15 16.93
C VAL A 24 8.36 2.78 17.67
N THR A 25 9.50 2.84 16.98
CA THR A 25 10.81 2.48 17.52
C THR A 25 11.88 3.48 17.11
N SER A 26 12.88 3.67 17.97
CA SER A 26 14.11 4.42 17.67
C SER A 26 15.32 3.52 17.41
N ALA A 27 15.13 2.20 17.37
CA ALA A 27 16.22 1.25 17.13
C ALA A 27 16.75 1.31 15.69
N LEU A 28 15.91 1.74 14.75
CA LEU A 28 16.24 1.90 13.33
C LEU A 28 15.29 2.93 12.73
N SER A 29 15.82 3.90 11.98
CA SER A 29 15.06 4.91 11.26
C SER A 29 15.67 5.14 9.87
N ARG A 30 14.84 5.55 8.90
CA ARG A 30 15.30 5.97 7.57
C ARG A 30 15.83 7.40 7.58
N ALA A 31 15.15 8.23 8.36
CA ALA A 31 15.39 9.65 8.60
C ALA A 31 14.90 9.96 10.02
N GLY A 32 15.46 11.00 10.65
CA GLY A 32 15.09 11.35 12.01
C GLY A 32 15.47 10.27 13.03
N THR A 33 14.71 10.22 14.12
CA THR A 33 14.97 9.38 15.29
C THR A 33 14.11 8.12 15.29
N TYR A 34 12.89 8.20 14.75
CA TYR A 34 11.89 7.16 14.90
C TYR A 34 11.42 6.58 13.56
N ALA A 35 10.90 5.36 13.60
CA ALA A 35 10.17 4.75 12.50
C ALA A 35 9.06 3.84 13.03
N MET A 36 8.03 3.62 12.21
CA MET A 36 7.03 2.59 12.48
C MET A 36 7.63 1.19 12.28
N LYS A 37 7.48 0.35 13.30
CA LYS A 37 7.76 -1.08 13.25
C LYS A 37 6.45 -1.86 13.14
N VAL A 38 6.31 -2.58 12.04
CA VAL A 38 5.22 -3.53 11.79
C VAL A 38 5.74 -4.93 12.10
N SER A 39 4.93 -5.76 12.75
CA SER A 39 5.29 -7.16 13.06
C SER A 39 4.02 -8.01 13.05
N MET A 40 4.16 -9.25 12.60
CA MET A 40 3.04 -10.19 12.51
C MET A 40 3.49 -11.54 13.04
N ASP A 41 2.83 -12.00 14.09
CA ASP A 41 3.06 -13.34 14.63
C ASP A 41 2.37 -14.40 13.74
N PRO A 42 2.81 -15.68 13.79
CA PRO A 42 2.16 -16.76 13.06
C PRO A 42 0.65 -16.81 13.30
N GLY A 43 -0.13 -16.88 12.21
CA GLY A 43 -1.60 -16.85 12.25
C GLY A 43 -2.22 -15.45 12.30
N GLY A 44 -1.40 -14.40 12.43
CA GLY A 44 -1.83 -13.03 12.18
C GLY A 44 -2.16 -12.81 10.70
N THR A 45 -3.13 -11.93 10.43
CA THR A 45 -3.58 -11.64 9.05
C THR A 45 -3.47 -10.17 8.65
N ARG A 46 -3.25 -9.27 9.63
CA ARG A 46 -3.15 -7.82 9.38
C ARG A 46 -2.44 -7.09 10.52
N SER A 47 -1.46 -6.27 10.16
CA SER A 47 -0.88 -5.22 11.00
C SER A 47 -0.62 -4.00 10.12
N GLU A 48 -1.54 -3.04 10.12
CA GLU A 48 -1.54 -1.90 9.20
C GLU A 48 -1.90 -0.61 9.91
N VAL A 49 -1.58 0.51 9.25
CA VAL A 49 -2.16 1.82 9.54
C VAL A 49 -2.83 2.37 8.29
N SER A 50 -3.91 3.14 8.49
CA SER A 50 -4.52 3.95 7.43
C SER A 50 -4.08 5.39 7.57
N GLY A 51 -3.63 5.99 6.47
CA GLY A 51 -3.28 7.41 6.40
C GLY A 51 -4.49 8.32 6.57
N VAL A 52 -4.22 9.63 6.63
CA VAL A 52 -5.26 10.65 6.80
C VAL A 52 -5.85 11.06 5.47
N GLY A 53 -7.17 10.98 5.35
CA GLY A 53 -7.93 11.54 4.24
C GLY A 53 -8.30 10.54 3.13
N LEU A 54 -9.24 10.97 2.29
CA LEU A 54 -9.67 10.25 1.10
C LEU A 54 -9.03 10.87 -0.14
N THR A 55 -8.91 10.06 -1.18
CA THR A 55 -8.52 10.52 -2.52
C THR A 55 -9.76 10.58 -3.39
N ASN A 56 -9.77 11.51 -4.34
CA ASN A 56 -10.88 11.74 -5.25
C ASN A 56 -10.54 11.21 -6.65
N MET A 57 -11.55 10.71 -7.36
CA MET A 57 -11.42 10.38 -8.77
C MET A 57 -11.18 11.66 -9.59
N GLY A 58 -10.35 11.56 -10.61
CA GLY A 58 -9.92 12.65 -11.50
C GLY A 58 -8.71 13.44 -10.99
N GLU A 59 -8.28 13.25 -9.75
CA GLU A 59 -7.16 13.99 -9.15
C GLU A 59 -5.85 13.20 -9.13
N GLU A 60 -4.74 13.94 -9.04
CA GLU A 60 -3.37 13.42 -8.98
C GLU A 60 -2.80 13.47 -7.56
N TYR A 61 -2.11 12.41 -7.18
CA TYR A 61 -1.54 12.23 -5.85
C TYR A 61 -0.13 11.66 -5.92
N TRP A 62 0.72 12.13 -5.00
CA TRP A 62 2.05 11.60 -4.77
C TRP A 62 2.08 10.90 -3.42
N TYR A 63 2.54 9.65 -3.41
CA TYR A 63 2.76 8.86 -2.20
C TYR A 63 4.24 8.52 -2.12
N GLY A 64 4.88 8.85 -1.01
CA GLY A 64 6.29 8.55 -0.76
C GLY A 64 6.45 7.89 0.60
N PHE A 65 7.16 6.77 0.64
CA PHE A 65 7.50 6.08 1.88
C PHE A 65 8.71 5.16 1.66
N SER A 66 9.35 4.77 2.76
CA SER A 66 10.47 3.83 2.74
C SER A 66 10.11 2.58 3.53
N ILE A 67 10.52 1.42 3.05
CA ILE A 67 10.33 0.13 3.73
C ILE A 67 11.69 -0.50 4.02
N PHE A 68 11.86 -1.00 5.23
CA PHE A 68 13.00 -1.81 5.63
C PHE A 68 12.55 -3.23 5.92
N LEU A 69 13.05 -4.20 5.17
CA LEU A 69 12.86 -5.61 5.47
C LEU A 69 14.06 -6.10 6.30
N PRO A 70 13.88 -6.61 7.54
CA PRO A 70 15.01 -7.08 8.35
C PRO A 70 15.67 -8.34 7.76
N GLU A 71 16.91 -8.65 8.14
CA GLU A 71 17.64 -9.84 7.66
C GLU A 71 16.89 -11.17 7.86
N GLY A 72 16.03 -11.24 8.89
CA GLY A 72 15.17 -12.39 9.18
C GLY A 72 13.82 -12.38 8.45
N PHE A 73 13.57 -11.44 7.54
CA PHE A 73 12.38 -11.45 6.68
C PHE A 73 12.50 -12.63 5.71
N VAL A 74 11.64 -13.63 5.89
CA VAL A 74 11.76 -14.91 5.22
C VAL A 74 11.21 -14.81 3.81
N VAL A 75 11.97 -15.28 2.83
CA VAL A 75 11.40 -15.61 1.52
C VAL A 75 10.55 -16.87 1.69
N ASN A 76 9.24 -16.68 1.73
CA ASN A 76 8.26 -17.77 1.68
C ASN A 76 7.39 -17.59 0.42
N ASN A 77 6.37 -18.43 0.28
CA ASN A 77 5.34 -18.31 -0.73
C ASN A 77 4.08 -17.60 -0.19
N ASP A 78 4.21 -16.88 0.93
CA ASP A 78 3.11 -16.11 1.47
C ASP A 78 3.09 -14.76 0.77
N TRP A 79 1.97 -14.47 0.12
CA TRP A 79 1.76 -13.17 -0.50
C TRP A 79 1.56 -12.11 0.59
N GLU A 80 2.56 -11.27 0.81
CA GLU A 80 2.47 -10.18 1.79
C GLU A 80 2.15 -8.84 1.11
N ARG A 81 1.17 -8.14 1.66
CA ARG A 81 0.84 -6.76 1.25
C ARG A 81 1.51 -5.78 2.21
N LEU A 82 2.45 -5.01 1.68
CA LEU A 82 3.27 -4.07 2.46
C LEU A 82 2.74 -2.63 2.39
N ALA A 83 2.02 -2.30 1.31
CA ALA A 83 1.20 -1.10 1.24
C ALA A 83 0.00 -1.34 0.30
N GLN A 84 -1.13 -0.68 0.54
CA GLN A 84 -2.30 -0.79 -0.32
C GLN A 84 -3.13 0.49 -0.39
N TRP A 85 -3.75 0.70 -1.55
CA TRP A 85 -4.72 1.75 -1.81
C TRP A 85 -6.07 1.09 -2.04
N HIS A 86 -7.02 1.40 -1.17
CA HIS A 86 -8.29 0.70 -1.09
C HIS A 86 -9.43 1.66 -1.42
N GLY A 87 -10.27 1.28 -2.39
CA GLY A 87 -11.51 2.01 -2.65
C GLY A 87 -12.46 1.87 -1.46
N TYR A 88 -13.16 2.95 -1.13
CA TYR A 88 -14.29 2.93 -0.20
C TYR A 88 -15.57 2.59 -0.99
N PRO A 89 -16.37 1.60 -0.57
CA PRO A 89 -17.52 1.16 -1.35
C PRO A 89 -18.67 2.17 -1.30
N ASP A 90 -19.29 2.42 -2.45
CA ASP A 90 -20.52 3.19 -2.59
C ASP A 90 -21.74 2.32 -2.19
N LYS A 91 -21.99 2.22 -0.89
CA LYS A 91 -23.04 1.37 -0.33
C LYS A 91 -24.45 1.69 -0.86
N ASN A 92 -24.70 2.93 -1.28
CA ASN A 92 -25.97 3.38 -1.83
C ASN A 92 -26.30 2.77 -3.21
N ILE A 93 -25.30 2.25 -3.94
CA ILE A 93 -25.51 1.55 -5.21
C ILE A 93 -25.27 0.04 -5.10
N GLY A 94 -25.15 -0.48 -3.87
CA GLY A 94 -24.99 -1.91 -3.61
C GLY A 94 -23.55 -2.41 -3.69
N GLU A 95 -22.54 -1.53 -3.69
CA GLU A 95 -21.16 -1.97 -3.59
C GLU A 95 -20.84 -2.54 -2.19
N THR A 96 -19.92 -3.51 -2.19
CA THR A 96 -19.28 -4.03 -0.97
C THR A 96 -17.76 -3.91 -1.08
N TRP A 97 -17.05 -4.18 0.01
CA TRP A 97 -15.60 -4.17 0.01
C TRP A 97 -15.04 -5.14 -1.04
N ARG A 98 -14.10 -4.63 -1.83
CA ARG A 98 -13.43 -5.35 -2.93
C ARG A 98 -11.92 -5.44 -2.65
N ASN A 99 -11.15 -6.12 -3.49
CA ASN A 99 -9.68 -6.08 -3.37
C ASN A 99 -9.16 -4.64 -3.53
N PRO A 100 -8.01 -4.29 -2.94
CA PRO A 100 -7.39 -3.00 -3.17
C PRO A 100 -7.13 -2.77 -4.67
N VAL A 101 -7.35 -1.53 -5.10
CA VAL A 101 -7.14 -1.09 -6.49
C VAL A 101 -5.65 -1.03 -6.82
N MET A 102 -4.80 -0.83 -5.82
CA MET A 102 -3.35 -0.93 -5.94
C MET A 102 -2.75 -1.53 -4.68
N ALA A 103 -1.75 -2.40 -4.81
CA ALA A 103 -1.01 -2.94 -3.69
C ALA A 103 0.46 -3.16 -4.04
N LEU A 104 1.36 -2.74 -3.15
CA LEU A 104 2.77 -3.12 -3.14
C LEU A 104 2.89 -4.41 -2.32
N ASN A 105 3.51 -5.42 -2.92
CA ASN A 105 3.62 -6.76 -2.35
C ASN A 105 5.08 -7.22 -2.28
N SER A 106 5.33 -8.16 -1.37
CA SER A 106 6.42 -9.12 -1.47
C SER A 106 5.83 -10.52 -1.66
N ASP A 107 6.38 -11.26 -2.61
CA ASP A 107 6.07 -12.68 -2.82
C ASP A 107 7.29 -13.35 -3.46
N GLU A 108 7.67 -14.53 -2.98
CA GLU A 108 8.83 -15.30 -3.46
C GLU A 108 10.13 -14.48 -3.61
N GLY A 109 10.35 -13.49 -2.74
CA GLY A 109 11.56 -12.66 -2.78
C GLY A 109 11.48 -11.46 -3.73
N ILE A 110 10.35 -11.21 -4.37
CA ILE A 110 10.17 -10.19 -5.41
C ILE A 110 9.30 -9.04 -4.91
N TRP A 111 9.72 -7.81 -5.21
CA TRP A 111 8.85 -6.64 -5.11
C TRP A 111 7.90 -6.60 -6.29
N SER A 112 6.59 -6.51 -6.04
CA SER A 112 5.61 -6.34 -7.10
C SER A 112 4.54 -5.31 -6.76
N VAL A 113 4.01 -4.63 -7.79
CA VAL A 113 2.83 -3.78 -7.67
C VAL A 113 1.69 -4.40 -8.46
N THR A 114 0.59 -4.70 -7.79
CA THR A 114 -0.65 -5.08 -8.47
C THR A 114 -1.53 -3.86 -8.65
N VAL A 115 -2.11 -3.71 -9.83
CA VAL A 115 -3.11 -2.70 -10.17
C VAL A 115 -4.37 -3.38 -10.67
N ARG A 116 -5.54 -2.93 -10.21
CA ARG A 116 -6.86 -3.39 -10.65
C ARG A 116 -7.68 -2.19 -11.08
N TRP A 117 -8.41 -2.33 -12.18
CA TRP A 117 -9.30 -1.29 -12.68
C TRP A 117 -10.66 -1.87 -13.08
N ASP A 118 -11.63 -0.97 -13.01
CA ASP A 118 -13.01 -1.26 -13.30
C ASP A 118 -13.69 0.04 -13.74
N SER A 119 -14.18 0.07 -14.97
CA SER A 119 -14.91 1.20 -15.56
C SER A 119 -16.40 1.17 -15.24
N LYS A 120 -16.91 0.05 -14.70
CA LYS A 120 -18.31 -0.07 -14.30
C LYS A 120 -18.57 0.81 -13.09
N LYS A 121 -19.79 1.34 -13.05
CA LYS A 121 -20.29 2.12 -11.92
C LYS A 121 -20.34 1.30 -10.62
N ASN A 122 -20.55 -0.02 -10.72
CA ASN A 122 -20.53 -0.94 -9.59
C ASN A 122 -19.83 -2.24 -10.01
N THR A 123 -18.73 -2.60 -9.34
CA THR A 123 -17.98 -3.85 -9.59
C THR A 123 -18.82 -5.12 -9.44
N PHE A 124 -19.95 -5.05 -8.75
CA PHE A 124 -20.86 -6.16 -8.44
C PHE A 124 -22.17 -6.11 -9.24
N GLU A 125 -22.27 -5.31 -10.30
CA GLU A 125 -23.51 -5.20 -11.09
C GLU A 125 -24.00 -6.54 -11.70
N SER A 126 -23.10 -7.51 -11.90
CA SER A 126 -23.42 -8.88 -12.32
C SER A 126 -23.80 -9.82 -11.18
N GLY A 127 -23.80 -9.34 -9.93
CA GLY A 127 -23.92 -10.14 -8.71
C GLY A 127 -22.61 -10.77 -8.23
N GLU A 128 -21.53 -10.68 -9.02
CA GLU A 128 -20.20 -11.19 -8.70
C GLU A 128 -19.15 -10.08 -8.78
N ARG A 129 -18.03 -10.25 -8.08
CA ARG A 129 -16.92 -9.29 -8.10
C ARG A 129 -16.09 -9.47 -9.37
N VAL A 130 -16.38 -8.70 -10.41
CA VAL A 130 -15.71 -8.81 -11.72
C VAL A 130 -15.04 -7.49 -12.08
N TYR A 131 -13.71 -7.48 -12.11
CA TYR A 131 -12.92 -6.34 -12.59
C TYR A 131 -12.80 -6.36 -14.11
N ASP A 132 -12.61 -5.20 -14.72
CA ASP A 132 -12.28 -5.12 -16.16
C ASP A 132 -10.86 -5.57 -16.44
N GLY A 133 -9.96 -5.38 -15.47
CA GLY A 133 -8.63 -5.95 -15.56
C GLY A 133 -7.80 -5.89 -14.29
N THR A 134 -6.69 -6.61 -14.34
CA THR A 134 -5.67 -6.67 -13.30
C THR A 134 -4.32 -6.75 -13.99
N LYS A 135 -3.33 -6.05 -13.47
CA LYS A 135 -1.94 -6.11 -13.95
C LYS A 135 -0.99 -6.21 -12.78
N LEU A 136 0.07 -6.99 -12.97
CA LEU A 136 1.18 -7.13 -12.03
C LEU A 136 2.43 -6.53 -12.69
N PHE A 137 3.16 -5.73 -11.94
CA PHE A 137 4.46 -5.17 -12.34
C PHE A 137 5.50 -5.64 -11.33
N GLU A 138 6.58 -6.24 -11.82
CA GLU A 138 7.70 -6.69 -10.98
C GLU A 138 8.82 -5.67 -10.98
N PHE A 139 9.41 -5.44 -9.81
CA PHE A 139 10.52 -4.51 -9.58
C PHE A 139 11.81 -5.24 -9.15
N GLY A 140 11.87 -6.53 -9.48
CA GLY A 140 12.99 -7.41 -9.14
C GLY A 140 13.04 -7.80 -7.67
N PRO A 141 14.12 -8.49 -7.27
CA PRO A 141 14.25 -9.00 -5.91
C PRO A 141 14.25 -7.88 -4.87
N TYR A 142 13.78 -8.21 -3.68
CA TYR A 142 14.02 -7.41 -2.49
C TYR A 142 15.39 -7.70 -1.89
N GLU A 143 15.91 -6.71 -1.17
CA GLU A 143 17.10 -6.85 -0.35
C GLU A 143 16.69 -6.65 1.11
N THR A 144 17.18 -7.52 1.99
CA THR A 144 16.98 -7.37 3.43
C THR A 144 18.13 -6.58 4.05
N GLY A 145 17.90 -5.96 5.20
CA GLY A 145 18.91 -5.15 5.89
C GLY A 145 19.12 -3.76 5.31
N VAL A 146 18.34 -3.36 4.29
CA VAL A 146 18.44 -2.05 3.65
C VAL A 146 17.07 -1.37 3.51
N TRP A 147 17.06 -0.05 3.49
CA TRP A 147 15.87 0.72 3.18
C TRP A 147 15.62 0.76 1.67
N THR A 148 14.39 0.45 1.25
CA THR A 148 13.92 0.64 -0.11
C THR A 148 12.96 1.83 -0.14
N ASP A 149 13.29 2.84 -0.94
CA ASP A 149 12.49 4.06 -1.09
C ASP A 149 11.50 3.88 -2.25
N TRP A 150 10.23 4.16 -1.99
CA TRP A 150 9.15 4.08 -2.97
C TRP A 150 8.48 5.43 -3.17
N VAL A 151 8.24 5.78 -4.43
CA VAL A 151 7.40 6.92 -4.81
C VAL A 151 6.37 6.44 -5.82
N PHE A 152 5.12 6.83 -5.63
CA PHE A 152 4.01 6.58 -6.55
C PHE A 152 3.40 7.93 -6.94
N HIS A 153 3.31 8.17 -8.24
CA HIS A 153 2.52 9.26 -8.79
C HIS A 153 1.31 8.65 -9.50
N VAL A 154 0.11 8.98 -9.01
CA VAL A 154 -1.12 8.35 -9.45
C VAL A 154 -2.16 9.39 -9.80
N LYS A 155 -2.76 9.27 -10.99
CA LYS A 155 -4.04 9.88 -11.30
C LYS A 155 -5.13 8.82 -11.18
N TRP A 156 -5.98 8.95 -10.17
CA TRP A 156 -7.06 7.99 -9.97
C TRP A 156 -8.18 8.26 -10.97
N SER A 157 -8.45 7.31 -11.85
CA SER A 157 -9.53 7.42 -12.83
C SER A 157 -10.10 6.04 -13.14
N TYR A 158 -11.40 5.98 -13.39
CA TYR A 158 -12.08 4.82 -13.97
C TYR A 158 -12.19 4.96 -15.50
N GLU A 159 -11.71 6.06 -16.06
CA GLU A 159 -11.64 6.33 -17.50
C GLU A 159 -10.24 6.00 -18.06
N SER A 160 -10.07 6.18 -19.37
CA SER A 160 -8.80 5.93 -20.08
C SER A 160 -7.66 6.92 -19.76
N ASP A 161 -7.89 7.92 -18.90
CA ASP A 161 -6.97 9.01 -18.60
C ASP A 161 -6.25 8.86 -17.25
N GLY A 162 -6.34 7.68 -16.62
CA GLY A 162 -5.59 7.32 -15.43
C GLY A 162 -4.08 7.26 -15.67
N LEU A 163 -3.31 7.47 -14.61
CA LEU A 163 -1.84 7.48 -14.64
C LEU A 163 -1.31 6.68 -13.46
N LEU A 164 -0.28 5.87 -13.71
CA LEU A 164 0.56 5.29 -12.68
C LEU A 164 2.02 5.42 -13.10
N GLU A 165 2.81 6.07 -12.26
CA GLU A 165 4.26 6.09 -12.32
C GLU A 165 4.80 5.65 -10.96
N VAL A 166 5.82 4.80 -10.97
CA VAL A 166 6.41 4.22 -9.76
C VAL A 166 7.91 4.40 -9.82
N TRP A 167 8.53 4.75 -8.70
CA TRP A 167 9.98 4.78 -8.56
C TRP A 167 10.40 3.88 -7.40
N LYS A 168 11.43 3.06 -7.63
CA LYS A 168 12.16 2.28 -6.62
C LYS A 168 13.56 2.85 -6.51
N ASN A 169 13.94 3.33 -5.34
CA ASN A 169 15.26 3.94 -5.08
C ASN A 169 15.63 5.06 -6.08
N GLY A 170 14.64 5.88 -6.44
CA GLY A 170 14.80 7.00 -7.39
C GLY A 170 14.83 6.62 -8.87
N VAL A 171 14.75 5.33 -9.21
CA VAL A 171 14.67 4.84 -10.60
C VAL A 171 13.21 4.57 -10.95
N LYS A 172 12.74 5.16 -12.05
CA LYS A 172 11.38 4.99 -12.59
C LYS A 172 11.22 3.65 -13.29
#